data_AF-A0A4U1LUE3-F1
#
_entry.id   AF-A0A4U1LUE3-F1
#
_cell.length_a   1.000
_cell.length_b   1.000
_cell.length_c   1.000
_cell.angle_alpha   90.00
_cell.angle_beta   90.00
_cell.angle_gamma   90.00
#
_symmetry.space_group_name_H-M   'P 1'
#
loop_
_entity.id
_entity.type
_entity.pdbx_description
1 polymer ?
#
loop_
_entity_poly.entity_id
_entity_poly.type
_entity_poly.pdbx_seq_one_letter_code
_entity_poly.pdbx_strand_id
1 'polypeptide(L)'
;MKIDQLKSRIESSVNLDFGGIFSESIELFKKVWVQGLVTFLIMMACIMPFYLIIYIPMFAAGFNDPQSFESDQPPVWFAVLMIVFMPIFLLAVMTISNGLMAAFYRICKLKDKEEMGKDDYFRFLKGENLKKSFVLGLYATGLTFLGMLACGIGVIYVMVPVSLFPVFLAFRQDLTAAEIVKASFALGNKNWLVIFGLLLVCGFLANLGVIACYIGLFFTAMFGKIPLYFVYKNSLGFDADEQHEQPILEA
;
A
#
# COMPACT_ATOMS: atom_id res chain seq x y z
N MET A 1 15.79 12.05 12.02
CA MET A 1 15.87 13.42 11.44
C MET A 1 14.68 14.24 11.94
N LYS A 2 14.79 15.56 12.21
CA LYS A 2 13.58 16.34 12.59
C LYS A 2 12.68 16.54 11.37
N ILE A 3 11.36 16.42 11.53
CA ILE A 3 10.37 16.56 10.45
C ILE A 3 10.54 17.87 9.63
N ASP A 4 10.97 18.95 10.26
CA ASP A 4 11.17 20.24 9.58
C ASP A 4 12.34 20.19 8.58
N GLN A 5 13.42 19.49 8.92
CA GLN A 5 14.53 19.27 7.98
C GLN A 5 14.07 18.40 6.80
N LEU A 6 13.22 17.40 7.05
CA LEU A 6 12.70 16.54 5.99
C LEU A 6 11.81 17.33 5.03
N LYS A 7 10.94 18.19 5.55
CA LYS A 7 10.12 19.08 4.73
C LYS A 7 10.97 20.03 3.88
N SER A 8 11.99 20.66 4.47
CA SER A 8 12.92 21.52 3.74
C SER A 8 13.65 20.78 2.62
N ARG A 9 14.05 19.51 2.86
CA ARG A 9 14.64 18.65 1.82
C ARG A 9 13.64 18.30 0.73
N ILE A 10 12.38 18.04 1.07
CA ILE A 10 11.31 17.82 0.08
C ILE A 10 11.12 19.08 -0.77
N GLU A 11 11.06 20.26 -0.16
CA GLU A 11 10.88 21.53 -0.87
C GLU A 11 12.04 21.83 -1.82
N SER A 12 13.28 21.57 -1.40
CA SER A 12 14.50 21.78 -2.20
C SER A 12 14.84 20.66 -3.19
N SER A 13 14.16 19.50 -3.12
CA SER A 13 14.40 18.38 -4.04
C SER A 13 14.15 18.75 -5.52
N VAL A 14 14.72 17.98 -6.44
CA VAL A 14 14.45 18.17 -7.87
C VAL A 14 13.01 17.77 -8.20
N ASN A 15 12.39 18.47 -9.15
CA ASN A 15 11.07 18.09 -9.66
C ASN A 15 11.15 16.70 -10.31
N LEU A 16 10.12 15.89 -10.10
CA LEU A 16 10.09 14.53 -10.61
C LEU A 16 9.86 14.52 -12.13
N ASP A 17 10.70 13.77 -12.84
CA ASP A 17 10.49 13.48 -14.26
C ASP A 17 9.64 12.22 -14.43
N PHE A 18 8.47 12.38 -15.03
CA PHE A 18 7.55 11.28 -15.31
C PHE A 18 8.20 10.20 -16.19
N GLY A 19 8.86 10.62 -17.28
CA GLY A 19 9.38 9.70 -18.30
C GLY A 19 10.49 8.82 -17.76
N GLY A 20 11.45 9.43 -17.05
CA GLY A 20 12.52 8.73 -16.34
C GLY A 20 11.97 7.71 -15.35
N ILE A 21 11.09 8.13 -14.43
CA ILE A 21 10.52 7.24 -13.40
C ILE A 21 9.76 6.07 -14.02
N PHE A 22 8.99 6.33 -15.08
CA PHE A 22 8.25 5.29 -15.79
C PHE A 22 9.21 4.24 -16.40
N SER A 23 10.26 4.70 -17.08
CA SER A 23 11.28 3.82 -17.68
C SER A 23 12.02 3.00 -16.62
N GLU A 24 12.48 3.63 -15.54
CA GLU A 24 13.14 2.96 -14.42
C GLU A 24 12.23 1.93 -13.75
N SER A 25 10.93 2.22 -13.65
CA SER A 25 9.94 1.29 -13.09
C SER A 25 9.80 0.02 -13.93
N ILE A 26 9.87 0.12 -15.26
CA ILE A 26 9.84 -1.05 -16.15
C ILE A 26 11.10 -1.90 -15.95
N GLU A 27 12.28 -1.29 -15.85
CA GLU A 27 13.52 -2.04 -15.64
C GLU A 27 13.54 -2.74 -14.28
N LEU A 28 13.11 -2.05 -13.22
CA LEU A 28 13.04 -2.66 -11.89
C LEU A 28 12.00 -3.78 -11.83
N PHE A 29 10.86 -3.61 -12.49
CA PHE A 29 9.82 -4.65 -12.55
C PHE A 29 10.35 -5.98 -13.09
N LYS A 30 11.19 -5.96 -14.14
CA LYS A 30 11.84 -7.17 -14.67
C LYS A 30 12.68 -7.90 -13.61
N LYS A 31 13.22 -7.18 -12.63
CA LYS A 31 14.01 -7.75 -11.52
C LYS A 31 13.14 -8.24 -10.35
N VAL A 32 11.99 -7.59 -10.09
CA VAL A 32 11.17 -7.81 -8.88
C VAL A 32 9.82 -8.48 -9.11
N TRP A 33 9.47 -8.88 -10.35
CA TRP A 33 8.14 -9.40 -10.67
C TRP A 33 7.74 -10.61 -9.82
N VAL A 34 8.68 -11.52 -9.51
CA VAL A 34 8.43 -12.68 -8.65
C VAL A 34 8.09 -12.23 -7.23
N GLN A 35 8.85 -11.27 -6.69
CA GLN A 35 8.63 -10.76 -5.35
C GLN A 35 7.32 -9.98 -5.27
N GLY A 36 6.96 -9.26 -6.33
CA GLY A 36 5.64 -8.65 -6.49
C GLY A 36 4.53 -9.70 -6.45
N LEU A 37 4.65 -10.76 -7.26
CA LEU A 37 3.69 -11.87 -7.25
C LEU A 37 3.53 -12.47 -5.85
N VAL A 38 4.64 -12.74 -5.13
CA VAL A 38 4.59 -13.26 -3.77
C VAL A 38 3.89 -12.29 -2.82
N THR A 39 4.20 -10.99 -2.86
CA THR A 39 3.50 -9.97 -2.06
C THR A 39 2.00 -9.99 -2.35
N PHE A 40 1.60 -10.06 -3.63
CA PHE A 40 0.20 -10.10 -4.03
C PHE A 40 -0.52 -11.36 -3.53
N LEU A 41 0.12 -12.53 -3.64
CA LEU A 41 -0.43 -13.79 -3.14
C LEU A 41 -0.58 -13.80 -1.61
N ILE A 42 0.38 -13.23 -0.88
CA ILE A 42 0.29 -13.08 0.59
C ILE A 42 -0.87 -12.14 0.93
N MET A 43 -1.02 -11.02 0.24
CA MET A 43 -2.16 -10.11 0.44
C MET A 43 -3.49 -10.84 0.23
N MET A 44 -3.62 -11.61 -0.86
CA MET A 44 -4.82 -12.39 -1.15
C MET A 44 -5.09 -13.44 -0.05
N ALA A 45 -4.08 -14.19 0.36
CA ALA A 45 -4.18 -15.17 1.43
C ALA A 45 -4.60 -14.55 2.77
N CYS A 46 -4.12 -13.34 3.09
CA CYS A 46 -4.52 -12.62 4.30
C CYS A 46 -5.99 -12.18 4.26
N ILE A 47 -6.54 -11.88 3.08
CA ILE A 47 -7.94 -11.42 2.94
C ILE A 47 -8.93 -12.60 2.95
N MET A 48 -8.51 -13.78 2.47
CA MET A 48 -9.36 -14.97 2.33
C MET A 48 -10.17 -15.35 3.59
N PRO A 49 -9.60 -15.39 4.82
CA PRO A 49 -10.37 -15.73 6.02
C PRO A 49 -11.55 -14.79 6.28
N PHE A 50 -11.39 -13.50 5.96
CA PHE A 50 -12.45 -12.51 6.16
C PHE A 50 -13.62 -12.70 5.20
N TYR A 51 -13.33 -13.09 3.95
CA TYR A 51 -14.39 -13.47 3.01
C TYR A 51 -15.17 -14.68 3.53
N LEU A 52 -14.51 -15.70 4.06
CA LEU A 52 -15.20 -16.87 4.62
C LEU A 52 -16.13 -16.50 5.78
N ILE A 53 -15.72 -15.58 6.66
CA ILE A 53 -16.55 -15.10 7.78
C ILE A 53 -17.85 -14.45 7.28
N ILE A 54 -17.81 -13.72 6.16
CA ILE A 54 -19.00 -13.08 5.58
C ILE A 54 -19.85 -14.08 4.81
N TYR A 55 -19.22 -14.90 3.95
CA TYR A 55 -19.93 -15.75 3.01
C TYR A 55 -20.51 -17.01 3.65
N ILE A 56 -19.86 -17.62 4.65
CA ILE A 56 -20.36 -18.87 5.28
C ILE A 56 -21.75 -18.66 5.92
N PRO A 57 -22.01 -17.63 6.75
CA PRO A 57 -23.34 -17.39 7.30
C PRO A 57 -24.39 -17.15 6.21
N MET A 58 -24.01 -16.49 5.11
CA MET A 58 -24.91 -16.21 3.99
C MET A 58 -25.29 -17.50 3.25
N PHE A 59 -24.32 -18.38 2.97
CA PHE A 59 -24.59 -19.70 2.40
C PHE A 59 -25.45 -20.57 3.32
N ALA A 60 -25.18 -20.55 4.63
CA ALA A 60 -25.97 -21.30 5.61
C ALA A 60 -27.41 -20.80 5.70
N ALA A 61 -27.63 -19.48 5.66
CA ALA A 61 -28.97 -18.89 5.65
C ALA A 61 -29.76 -19.32 4.41
N GLY A 62 -29.14 -19.21 3.23
CA GLY A 62 -29.75 -19.60 1.96
C GLY A 62 -30.06 -21.08 1.81
N PHE A 63 -29.25 -21.94 2.42
CA PHE A 63 -29.48 -23.39 2.40
C PHE A 63 -30.66 -23.80 3.28
N ASN A 64 -30.84 -23.13 4.43
CA ASN A 64 -31.92 -23.45 5.38
C ASN A 64 -33.27 -22.86 4.96
N ASP A 65 -33.26 -21.72 4.27
CA ASP A 65 -34.46 -21.08 3.75
C ASP A 65 -34.15 -20.40 2.41
N PRO A 66 -34.53 -21.03 1.28
CA PRO A 66 -34.31 -20.45 -0.05
C PRO A 66 -35.00 -19.09 -0.26
N GLN A 67 -36.05 -18.77 0.50
CA GLN A 67 -36.75 -17.49 0.43
C GLN A 67 -36.02 -16.35 1.16
N SER A 68 -34.99 -16.68 1.95
CA SER A 68 -34.17 -15.69 2.66
C SER A 68 -33.39 -14.73 1.74
N PHE A 69 -33.22 -15.09 0.46
CA PHE A 69 -32.66 -14.22 -0.58
C PHE A 69 -33.72 -13.50 -1.43
N GLU A 70 -35.00 -13.88 -1.31
CA GLU A 70 -36.12 -13.20 -1.99
C GLU A 70 -36.60 -11.98 -1.23
N SER A 71 -36.33 -11.90 0.08
CA SER A 71 -36.60 -10.70 0.87
C SER A 71 -35.61 -9.59 0.52
N ASP A 72 -36.11 -8.44 0.07
CA ASP A 72 -35.31 -7.23 -0.23
C ASP A 72 -34.54 -6.66 0.97
N GLN A 73 -34.76 -7.18 2.18
CA GLN A 73 -34.10 -6.73 3.40
C GLN A 73 -33.25 -7.84 4.01
N PRO A 74 -31.94 -7.62 4.19
CA PRO A 74 -31.12 -8.59 4.91
C PRO A 74 -31.62 -8.73 6.36
N PRO A 75 -31.52 -9.92 6.96
CA PRO A 75 -31.85 -10.12 8.36
C PRO A 75 -31.08 -9.13 9.26
N VAL A 76 -31.74 -8.64 10.32
CA VAL A 76 -31.16 -7.63 11.24
C VAL A 76 -29.81 -8.09 11.81
N TRP A 77 -29.67 -9.37 12.15
CA TRP A 77 -28.41 -9.92 12.66
C TRP A 77 -27.27 -9.82 11.64
N PHE A 78 -27.56 -9.99 10.34
CA PHE A 78 -26.58 -9.88 9.26
C PHE A 78 -26.20 -8.41 9.02
N ALA A 79 -27.17 -7.50 9.08
CA ALA A 79 -26.90 -6.06 9.00
C ALA A 79 -25.98 -5.60 10.15
N VAL A 80 -26.25 -6.04 11.39
CA VAL A 80 -25.40 -5.74 12.55
C VAL A 80 -24.00 -6.33 12.37
N LEU A 81 -23.88 -7.58 11.89
CA LEU A 81 -22.60 -8.20 11.56
C LEU A 81 -21.82 -7.34 10.57
N MET A 82 -22.45 -6.90 9.47
CA MET A 82 -21.79 -6.07 8.45
C MET A 82 -21.33 -4.72 8.99
N ILE A 83 -22.18 -4.02 9.74
CA ILE A 83 -21.87 -2.69 10.29
C ILE A 83 -20.67 -2.74 11.24
N VAL A 84 -20.54 -3.80 12.05
CA VAL A 84 -19.42 -3.94 12.99
C VAL A 84 -18.19 -4.55 12.32
N PHE A 85 -18.36 -5.59 11.51
CA PHE A 85 -17.26 -6.34 10.90
C PHE A 85 -16.57 -5.56 9.77
N MET A 86 -17.31 -4.85 8.91
CA MET A 86 -16.71 -4.16 7.77
C MET A 86 -15.68 -3.10 8.14
N PRO A 87 -15.91 -2.20 9.12
CA PRO A 87 -14.89 -1.24 9.54
C PRO A 87 -13.63 -1.93 10.10
N ILE A 88 -13.80 -3.00 10.88
CA ILE A 88 -12.68 -3.79 11.43
C ILE A 88 -11.90 -4.45 10.30
N PHE A 89 -12.61 -5.05 9.34
CA PHE A 89 -12.03 -5.68 8.16
C PHE A 89 -11.26 -4.67 7.31
N LEU A 90 -11.85 -3.51 7.00
CA LEU A 90 -11.19 -2.45 6.23
C LEU A 90 -9.90 -1.98 6.91
N LEU A 91 -9.92 -1.76 8.23
CA LEU A 91 -8.72 -1.37 8.98
C LEU A 91 -7.67 -2.48 9.00
N ALA A 92 -8.07 -3.75 9.15
CA ALA A 92 -7.16 -4.89 9.09
C ALA A 92 -6.47 -4.98 7.72
N VAL A 93 -7.23 -4.89 6.63
CA VAL A 93 -6.71 -4.92 5.26
C VAL A 93 -5.76 -3.76 5.02
N MET A 94 -6.11 -2.54 5.40
CA MET A 94 -5.22 -1.38 5.24
C MET A 94 -3.91 -1.54 6.01
N THR A 95 -3.99 -2.02 7.26
CA THR A 95 -2.81 -2.26 8.10
C THR A 95 -1.89 -3.32 7.51
N ILE A 96 -2.44 -4.44 7.05
CA ILE A 96 -1.68 -5.53 6.43
C ILE A 96 -1.08 -5.06 5.10
N SER A 97 -1.88 -4.39 4.27
CA SER A 97 -1.47 -3.87 2.96
C SER A 97 -0.31 -2.88 3.08
N ASN A 98 -0.38 -1.93 4.01
CA ASN A 98 0.70 -0.97 4.25
C ASN A 98 1.99 -1.66 4.69
N GLY A 99 1.91 -2.66 5.59
CA GLY A 99 3.09 -3.41 6.03
C GLY A 99 3.73 -4.24 4.92
N LEU A 100 2.92 -5.01 4.18
CA LEU A 100 3.41 -5.82 3.04
C LEU A 100 3.96 -4.95 1.92
N MET A 101 3.35 -3.80 1.65
CA MET A 101 3.84 -2.87 0.63
C MET A 101 5.14 -2.17 1.07
N ALA A 102 5.28 -1.84 2.35
CA ALA A 102 6.56 -1.36 2.88
C ALA A 102 7.67 -2.41 2.74
N ALA A 103 7.37 -3.69 3.01
CA ALA A 103 8.30 -4.79 2.78
C ALA A 103 8.66 -4.93 1.29
N PHE A 104 7.68 -4.80 0.40
CA PHE A 104 7.92 -4.81 -1.06
C PHE A 104 8.84 -3.66 -1.49
N TYR A 105 8.64 -2.43 -1.01
CA TYR A 105 9.55 -1.32 -1.31
C TYR A 105 10.97 -1.53 -0.80
N ARG A 106 11.14 -2.15 0.36
CA ARG A 106 12.47 -2.57 0.83
C ARG A 106 13.11 -3.57 -0.13
N ILE A 107 12.36 -4.53 -0.64
CA ILE A 107 12.86 -5.50 -1.63
C ILE A 107 13.22 -4.80 -2.94
N CYS A 108 12.39 -3.86 -3.41
CA CYS A 108 12.71 -2.98 -4.55
C CYS A 108 14.06 -2.28 -4.35
N LYS A 109 14.32 -1.73 -3.16
CA LYS A 109 15.62 -1.11 -2.83
C LYS A 109 16.78 -2.08 -2.96
N LEU A 110 16.65 -3.29 -2.39
CA LEU A 110 17.69 -4.32 -2.45
C LEU A 110 18.00 -4.72 -3.90
N LYS A 111 16.96 -4.92 -4.73
CA LYS A 111 17.11 -5.36 -6.12
C LYS A 111 17.55 -4.26 -7.07
N ASP A 112 17.17 -3.00 -6.80
CA ASP A 112 17.64 -1.82 -7.53
C ASP A 112 19.13 -1.59 -7.29
N LYS A 113 19.59 -1.71 -6.03
CA LYS A 113 21.00 -1.53 -5.64
C LYS A 113 21.86 -2.78 -5.75
N GLU A 114 21.29 -3.90 -6.17
CA GLU A 114 21.97 -5.21 -6.27
C GLU A 114 22.61 -5.65 -4.92
N GLU A 115 21.98 -5.26 -3.82
CA GLU A 115 22.38 -5.61 -2.46
C GLU A 115 21.85 -7.00 -2.07
N MET A 116 22.68 -7.78 -1.38
CA MET A 116 22.28 -9.07 -0.83
C MET A 116 21.43 -8.87 0.43
N GLY A 117 20.25 -9.51 0.47
CA GLY A 117 19.37 -9.45 1.63
C GLY A 117 18.23 -10.46 1.53
N LYS A 118 17.64 -10.82 2.68
CA LYS A 118 16.46 -11.70 2.72
C LYS A 118 15.19 -10.93 2.35
N ASP A 119 14.36 -11.59 1.55
CA ASP A 119 13.00 -11.19 1.19
C ASP A 119 12.06 -11.43 2.38
N ASP A 120 12.20 -10.62 3.45
CA ASP A 120 11.36 -10.70 4.65
C ASP A 120 10.09 -9.85 4.49
N TYR A 121 9.03 -10.50 4.00
CA TYR A 121 7.72 -9.90 3.73
C TYR A 121 6.97 -9.46 5.00
N PHE A 122 7.22 -10.11 6.14
CA PHE A 122 6.47 -9.87 7.39
C PHE A 122 7.20 -8.93 8.35
N ARG A 123 8.35 -8.39 7.96
CA ARG A 123 9.17 -7.48 8.78
C ARG A 123 8.37 -6.30 9.35
N PHE A 124 7.53 -5.67 8.54
CA PHE A 124 6.74 -4.50 8.93
C PHE A 124 5.40 -4.85 9.61
N LEU A 125 5.09 -6.14 9.74
CA LEU A 125 3.90 -6.64 10.44
C LEU A 125 4.21 -7.12 11.86
N LYS A 126 5.35 -6.72 12.44
CA LYS A 126 5.78 -7.07 13.79
C LYS A 126 6.13 -5.83 14.61
N GLY A 127 6.00 -5.95 15.93
CA GLY A 127 6.49 -4.97 16.91
C GLY A 127 5.93 -3.54 16.73
N GLU A 128 6.80 -2.55 16.81
CA GLU A 128 6.45 -1.13 16.68
C GLU A 128 5.96 -0.77 15.27
N ASN A 129 6.49 -1.43 14.23
CA ASN A 129 6.09 -1.19 12.84
C ASN A 129 4.64 -1.59 12.57
N LEU A 130 4.13 -2.64 13.23
CA LEU A 130 2.72 -2.99 13.16
C LEU A 130 1.82 -1.88 13.74
N LYS A 131 2.22 -1.31 14.88
CA LYS A 131 1.49 -0.18 15.49
C LYS A 131 1.50 1.05 14.57
N LYS A 132 2.65 1.37 13.96
CA LYS A 132 2.76 2.46 12.97
C LYS A 132 1.87 2.19 11.75
N SER A 133 1.90 0.98 11.20
CA SER A 133 1.05 0.58 10.08
C SER A 133 -0.44 0.68 10.40
N PHE A 134 -0.85 0.29 11.61
CA PHE A 134 -2.23 0.41 12.08
C PHE A 134 -2.69 1.87 12.18
N VAL A 135 -1.87 2.75 12.77
CA VAL A 135 -2.18 4.18 12.84
C VAL A 135 -2.21 4.81 11.45
N LEU A 136 -1.31 4.41 10.54
CA LEU A 136 -1.38 4.83 9.14
C LEU A 136 -2.65 4.34 8.42
N GLY A 137 -3.12 3.14 8.76
CA GLY A 137 -4.41 2.62 8.31
C GLY A 137 -5.57 3.50 8.76
N LEU A 138 -5.60 3.93 10.03
CA LEU A 138 -6.59 4.87 10.55
C LEU A 138 -6.56 6.22 9.82
N TYR A 139 -5.37 6.77 9.58
CA TYR A 139 -5.23 8.00 8.79
C TYR A 139 -5.73 7.83 7.36
N ALA A 140 -5.35 6.73 6.69
CA ALA A 140 -5.80 6.46 5.32
C ALA A 140 -7.33 6.35 5.24
N THR A 141 -7.95 5.54 6.11
CA THR A 141 -9.41 5.40 6.16
C THR A 141 -10.10 6.72 6.50
N GLY A 142 -9.61 7.47 7.48
CA GLY A 142 -10.15 8.77 7.85
C GLY A 142 -10.07 9.79 6.71
N LEU A 143 -8.93 9.86 6.03
CA LEU A 143 -8.73 10.75 4.87
C LEU A 143 -9.62 10.36 3.69
N THR A 144 -9.80 9.07 3.41
CA THR A 144 -10.72 8.61 2.37
C THR A 144 -12.16 8.98 2.71
N PHE A 145 -12.59 8.82 3.96
CA PHE A 145 -13.93 9.20 4.40
C PHE A 145 -14.15 10.71 4.29
N LEU A 146 -13.20 11.53 4.76
CA LEU A 146 -13.23 12.99 4.60
C LEU A 146 -13.27 13.40 3.13
N GLY A 147 -12.48 12.73 2.28
CA GLY A 147 -12.47 12.97 0.84
C GLY A 147 -13.81 12.63 0.18
N MET A 148 -14.51 11.61 0.67
CA MET A 148 -15.84 11.23 0.19
C MET A 148 -16.88 12.29 0.55
N LEU A 149 -16.84 12.81 1.79
CA LEU A 149 -17.69 13.93 2.22
C LEU A 149 -17.46 15.20 1.40
N ALA A 150 -16.24 15.40 0.89
CA ALA A 150 -15.89 16.48 -0.04
C ALA A 150 -16.27 16.15 -1.50
N CYS A 151 -17.48 15.62 -1.71
CA CYS A 151 -18.06 15.28 -3.03
C CYS A 151 -17.21 14.30 -3.87
N GLY A 152 -16.41 13.43 -3.23
CA GLY A 152 -15.56 12.45 -3.90
C GLY A 152 -14.30 13.02 -4.57
N ILE A 153 -14.30 14.29 -4.98
CA ILE A 153 -13.12 14.99 -5.53
C ILE A 153 -11.97 14.98 -4.51
N GLY A 154 -12.31 15.09 -3.22
CA GLY A 154 -11.33 14.96 -2.14
C GLY A 154 -10.59 13.62 -2.14
N VAL A 155 -11.24 12.52 -2.54
CA VAL A 155 -10.61 11.19 -2.65
C VAL A 155 -9.52 11.19 -3.72
N ILE A 156 -9.79 11.80 -4.88
CA ILE A 156 -8.80 11.92 -5.97
C ILE A 156 -7.58 12.69 -5.50
N TYR A 157 -7.77 13.76 -4.73
CA TYR A 157 -6.66 14.53 -4.19
C TYR A 157 -5.83 13.73 -3.18
N VAL A 158 -6.47 13.10 -2.18
CA VAL A 158 -5.78 12.39 -1.09
C VAL A 158 -5.19 11.04 -1.51
N MET A 159 -5.59 10.46 -2.64
CA MET A 159 -5.03 9.19 -3.10
C MET A 159 -3.51 9.26 -3.31
N VAL A 160 -3.01 10.41 -3.79
CA VAL A 160 -1.58 10.64 -4.05
C VAL A 160 -0.77 10.57 -2.74
N PRO A 161 -1.04 11.41 -1.72
CA PRO A 161 -0.29 11.33 -0.47
C PRO A 161 -0.52 10.02 0.28
N VAL A 162 -1.73 9.45 0.27
CA VAL A 162 -1.99 8.16 0.91
C VAL A 162 -1.16 7.03 0.28
N SER A 163 -0.98 7.05 -1.04
CA SER A 163 -0.17 6.04 -1.74
C SER A 163 1.30 6.03 -1.30
N LEU A 164 1.81 7.15 -0.78
CA LEU A 164 3.19 7.30 -0.29
C LEU A 164 3.38 6.77 1.15
N PHE A 165 2.32 6.50 1.91
CA PHE A 165 2.47 6.06 3.30
C PHE A 165 3.36 4.82 3.45
N PRO A 166 3.21 3.76 2.63
CA PRO A 166 4.03 2.56 2.79
C PRO A 166 5.49 2.78 2.37
N VAL A 167 5.78 3.73 1.46
CA VAL A 167 7.16 4.02 1.05
C VAL A 167 7.92 4.76 2.14
N PHE A 168 7.27 5.72 2.81
CA PHE A 168 7.81 6.37 3.99
C PHE A 168 7.90 5.40 5.17
N LEU A 169 6.92 4.52 5.37
CA LEU A 169 7.01 3.46 6.40
C LEU A 169 8.22 2.54 6.17
N ALA A 170 8.55 2.24 4.90
CA ALA A 170 9.68 1.38 4.57
C ALA A 170 11.04 2.02 4.89
N PHE A 171 11.21 3.31 4.54
CA PHE A 171 12.51 3.99 4.53
C PHE A 171 12.68 5.04 5.64
N ARG A 172 11.65 5.34 6.42
CA ARG A 172 11.72 6.29 7.55
C ARG A 172 11.05 5.69 8.78
N GLN A 173 11.66 4.62 9.29
CA GLN A 173 11.21 3.96 10.53
C GLN A 173 11.43 4.84 11.76
N ASP A 174 12.29 5.86 11.68
CA ASP A 174 12.53 6.85 12.74
C ASP A 174 11.33 7.80 12.94
N LEU A 175 10.47 7.95 11.94
CA LEU A 175 9.31 8.85 12.00
C LEU A 175 8.12 8.19 12.72
N THR A 176 7.37 9.02 13.42
CA THR A 176 6.03 8.67 13.91
C THR A 176 5.03 8.59 12.75
N ALA A 177 3.91 7.89 12.93
CA ALA A 177 2.88 7.79 11.89
C ALA A 177 2.36 9.17 11.43
N ALA A 178 2.19 10.12 12.36
CA ALA A 178 1.76 11.48 12.03
C ALA A 178 2.80 12.24 11.20
N GLU A 179 4.10 12.02 11.45
CA GLU A 179 5.18 12.61 10.66
C GLU A 179 5.26 11.99 9.26
N ILE A 180 5.04 10.67 9.14
CA ILE A 180 4.91 9.99 7.85
C ILE A 180 3.77 10.60 7.03
N VAL A 181 2.60 10.82 7.63
CA VAL A 181 1.47 11.48 6.96
C VAL A 181 1.88 12.87 6.48
N LYS A 182 2.48 13.70 7.35
CA LYS A 182 2.93 15.05 7.00
C LYS A 182 3.96 15.05 5.87
N ALA A 183 4.94 14.15 5.90
CA ALA A 183 5.96 14.02 4.86
C ALA A 183 5.35 13.56 3.52
N SER A 184 4.40 12.62 3.58
CA SER A 184 3.67 12.12 2.41
C SER A 184 2.83 13.22 1.75
N PHE A 185 2.17 14.08 2.54
CA PHE A 185 1.47 15.25 2.01
C PHE A 185 2.42 16.29 1.42
N ALA A 186 3.56 16.56 2.07
CA ALA A 186 4.54 17.51 1.54
C ALA A 186 5.08 17.05 0.17
N LEU A 187 5.51 15.79 0.06
CA LEU A 187 6.03 15.23 -1.18
C LEU A 187 4.93 15.08 -2.25
N GLY A 188 3.76 14.58 -1.83
CA GLY A 188 2.59 14.40 -2.69
C GLY A 188 2.10 15.72 -3.29
N ASN A 189 2.06 16.81 -2.53
CA ASN A 189 1.61 18.11 -3.02
C ASN A 189 2.61 18.74 -3.98
N LYS A 190 3.91 18.62 -3.70
CA LYS A 190 4.95 19.18 -4.55
C LYS A 190 4.91 18.60 -5.97
N ASN A 191 4.76 17.27 -6.08
CA ASN A 191 4.82 16.56 -7.36
C ASN A 191 3.48 15.92 -7.74
N TRP A 192 2.36 16.53 -7.33
CA TRP A 192 1.05 15.87 -7.36
C TRP A 192 0.69 15.30 -8.74
N LEU A 193 0.81 16.11 -9.79
CA LEU A 193 0.47 15.70 -11.16
C LEU A 193 1.35 14.56 -11.68
N VAL A 194 2.65 14.58 -11.36
CA VAL A 194 3.58 13.55 -11.80
C VAL A 194 3.27 12.23 -11.10
N ILE A 195 3.09 12.25 -9.78
CA ILE A 195 2.78 11.05 -9.00
C ILE A 195 1.40 10.50 -9.41
N PHE A 196 0.40 11.38 -9.55
CA PHE A 196 -0.93 11.00 -10.01
C PHE A 196 -0.88 10.36 -11.41
N GLY A 197 -0.17 10.98 -12.35
CA GLY A 197 0.02 10.44 -13.69
C GLY A 197 0.68 9.06 -13.66
N LEU A 198 1.73 8.87 -12.84
CA LEU A 198 2.43 7.60 -12.71
C LEU A 198 1.51 6.51 -12.15
N LEU A 199 0.75 6.83 -11.09
CA LEU A 199 -0.24 5.93 -10.50
C LEU A 199 -1.31 5.53 -11.52
N LEU A 200 -1.79 6.47 -12.33
CA LEU A 200 -2.80 6.23 -13.34
C LEU A 200 -2.24 5.35 -14.48
N VAL A 201 -1.16 5.77 -15.12
CA VAL A 201 -0.58 5.06 -16.27
C VAL A 201 -0.08 3.68 -15.87
N CYS A 202 0.72 3.58 -14.81
CA CYS A 202 1.24 2.29 -14.35
C CYS A 202 0.14 1.41 -13.75
N GLY A 203 -0.90 2.01 -13.17
CA GLY A 203 -2.10 1.31 -12.72
C GLY A 203 -2.87 0.67 -13.87
N PHE A 204 -3.08 1.38 -14.98
CA PHE A 204 -3.69 0.80 -16.18
C PHE A 204 -2.84 -0.31 -16.77
N LEU A 205 -1.52 -0.10 -16.89
CA LEU A 205 -0.59 -1.13 -17.38
C LEU A 205 -0.60 -2.38 -16.50
N ALA A 206 -0.70 -2.22 -15.18
CA ALA A 206 -0.78 -3.33 -14.24
C ALA A 206 -2.04 -4.19 -14.44
N ASN A 207 -3.10 -3.64 -15.03
CA ASN A 207 -4.34 -4.36 -15.34
C ASN A 207 -4.34 -5.01 -16.75
N LEU A 208 -3.36 -4.73 -17.61
CA LEU A 208 -3.30 -5.34 -18.95
C LEU A 208 -3.14 -6.87 -18.91
N GLY A 209 -2.69 -7.42 -17.78
CA GLY A 209 -2.69 -8.85 -17.54
C GLY A 209 -4.07 -9.52 -17.63
N VAL A 210 -5.16 -8.76 -17.55
CA VAL A 210 -6.52 -9.25 -17.81
C VAL A 210 -6.67 -9.79 -19.24
N ILE A 211 -6.01 -9.15 -20.21
CA ILE A 211 -6.04 -9.57 -21.63
C ILE A 211 -5.41 -10.96 -21.79
N ALA A 212 -4.43 -11.31 -20.94
CA ALA A 212 -3.83 -12.64 -20.86
C ALA A 212 -4.63 -13.58 -19.94
N CYS A 213 -5.93 -13.74 -20.22
CA CYS A 213 -6.83 -14.69 -19.57
C CYS A 213 -6.92 -14.54 -18.03
N TYR A 214 -6.87 -13.31 -17.50
CA TYR A 214 -6.83 -12.98 -16.06
C TYR A 214 -5.63 -13.50 -15.27
N ILE A 215 -4.96 -14.58 -15.71
CA ILE A 215 -3.76 -15.13 -15.09
C ILE A 215 -2.63 -14.09 -15.14
N GLY A 216 -2.54 -13.33 -16.23
CA GLY A 216 -1.57 -12.24 -16.36
C GLY A 216 -1.66 -11.19 -15.25
N LEU A 217 -2.85 -10.98 -14.66
CA LEU A 217 -3.06 -10.00 -13.59
C LEU A 217 -2.19 -10.29 -12.36
N PHE A 218 -2.00 -11.56 -12.02
CA PHE A 218 -1.16 -11.96 -10.88
C PHE A 218 0.29 -11.51 -11.05
N PHE A 219 0.77 -11.50 -12.29
CA PHE A 219 2.14 -11.12 -12.60
C PHE A 219 2.30 -9.60 -12.77
N THR A 220 1.28 -8.90 -13.28
CA THR A 220 1.36 -7.47 -13.60
C THR A 220 0.84 -6.54 -12.50
N ALA A 221 -0.01 -7.01 -11.57
CA ALA A 221 -0.70 -6.16 -10.59
C ALA A 221 0.25 -5.26 -9.76
N MET A 222 1.43 -5.76 -9.42
CA MET A 222 2.39 -5.03 -8.59
C MET A 222 3.20 -3.98 -9.35
N PHE A 223 3.17 -3.98 -10.69
CA PHE A 223 3.83 -2.96 -11.50
C PHE A 223 3.36 -1.55 -11.12
N GLY A 224 2.06 -1.37 -10.88
CA GLY A 224 1.47 -0.08 -10.52
C GLY A 224 1.96 0.52 -9.20
N LYS A 225 2.71 -0.24 -8.38
CA LYS A 225 3.26 0.21 -7.10
C LYS A 225 4.72 0.66 -7.22
N ILE A 226 5.46 0.13 -8.18
CA ILE A 226 6.91 0.39 -8.35
C ILE A 226 7.25 1.87 -8.54
N PRO A 227 6.47 2.69 -9.28
CA PRO A 227 6.82 4.11 -9.47
C PRO A 227 6.99 4.89 -8.16
N LEU A 228 6.27 4.50 -7.11
CA LEU A 228 6.35 5.18 -5.80
C LEU A 228 7.71 4.97 -5.12
N TYR A 229 8.39 3.86 -5.40
CA TYR A 229 9.77 3.64 -4.98
C TYR A 229 10.71 4.68 -5.61
N PHE A 230 10.59 4.92 -6.92
CA PHE A 230 11.41 5.90 -7.64
C PHE A 230 11.02 7.35 -7.30
N VAL A 231 9.74 7.64 -7.06
CA VAL A 231 9.29 8.93 -6.51
C VAL A 231 10.05 9.24 -5.22
N TYR A 232 10.14 8.27 -4.31
CA TYR A 232 10.89 8.44 -3.07
C TYR A 232 12.40 8.57 -3.31
N LYS A 233 12.99 7.63 -4.07
CA LYS A 233 14.42 7.59 -4.39
C LYS A 233 14.89 8.88 -5.06
N ASN A 234 14.16 9.39 -6.04
CA ASN A 234 14.57 10.53 -6.85
C ASN A 234 14.33 11.87 -6.13
N SER A 235 13.37 11.95 -5.20
CA SER A 235 13.16 13.15 -4.39
C SER A 235 14.06 13.23 -3.16
N LEU A 236 14.21 12.13 -2.42
CA LEU A 236 14.88 12.15 -1.11
C LEU A 236 16.18 11.36 -1.10
N GLY A 237 16.31 10.33 -1.93
CA GLY A 237 17.39 9.36 -1.83
C GLY A 237 17.31 8.52 -0.55
N PHE A 238 18.28 7.63 -0.40
CA PHE A 238 18.45 6.85 0.82
C PHE A 238 19.62 7.43 1.60
N ASP A 239 19.38 7.84 2.84
CA ASP A 239 20.47 8.30 3.70
C ASP A 239 21.37 7.11 4.06
N ALA A 240 22.68 7.37 4.19
CA ALA A 240 23.68 6.33 4.49
C ALA A 240 23.45 5.65 5.86
N ASP A 241 22.71 6.28 6.76
CA ASP A 241 22.45 5.80 8.12
C ASP A 241 21.50 4.58 8.19
N GLU A 242 20.82 4.21 7.10
CA GLU A 242 20.04 2.96 7.02
C GLU A 242 20.92 1.71 6.84
N GLN A 243 22.25 1.87 6.70
CA GLN A 243 23.19 0.76 6.49
C GLN A 243 23.54 -0.01 7.78
N HIS A 244 23.17 0.49 8.97
CA HIS A 244 23.64 -0.05 10.26
C HIS A 244 22.60 -0.73 11.16
N GLU A 245 21.45 -1.18 10.61
CA GLU A 245 20.48 -1.97 11.40
C GLU A 245 20.46 -3.46 10.99
N GLN A 246 21.62 -3.98 10.58
CA GLN A 246 21.93 -5.40 10.72
C GLN A 246 22.80 -5.60 11.97
N PRO A 247 22.21 -5.87 13.16
CA PRO A 247 22.90 -6.76 14.06
C PRO A 247 22.69 -8.17 13.51
N ILE A 248 23.76 -8.70 12.92
CA ILE A 248 24.09 -10.11 13.06
C ILE A 248 24.07 -10.38 14.57
N LEU A 249 23.07 -11.11 15.05
CA LEU A 249 23.22 -11.89 16.27
C LEU A 249 22.70 -13.29 15.97
N GLU A 250 23.66 -14.12 15.62
CA GLU A 250 23.67 -15.56 15.85
C GLU A 250 23.27 -15.86 17.30
N ALA A 251 22.27 -16.73 17.47
CA ALA A 251 22.24 -17.88 18.38
C ALA A 251 20.92 -18.62 18.19
#